data_AF-A0A9P7K603-F1
#
_entry.id   AF-A0A9P7K603-F1
#
_cell.length_a   1.000
_cell.length_b   1.000
_cell.length_c   1.000
_cell.angle_alpha   90.00
_cell.angle_beta   90.00
_cell.angle_gamma   90.00
#
_symmetry.space_group_name_H-M   'P 1'
#
loop_
_entity.id
_entity.type
_entity.pdbx_description
1 polymer ?
#
loop_
_entity_poly.entity_id
_entity_poly.type
_entity_poly.pdbx_seq_one_letter_code
_entity_poly.pdbx_strand_id
1 'polypeptide(L)'
;MALKLHNRWYELGQYAYPHDIFELRAIREDRTLTPKLDELKLQSYFLHSSPDYLLVGRIGNGTVGLGTAYSNSKDIYTTRLNSPLTGANFYVVRQVTNTKTTNTDFTLQVDTASGGALTIPKSGSLTLAGRESKIIVTNYPFGSSKLQYSTAEIMTWTTFDKVDTLVAYALAGQTVEIAVEISSTSPITVLGSRSITAITTSKVVTISGTPSGITVINFGSKRIIVADKKTASAFWAPRVAVSGTDYAHYDLGPRAASVLVKGPYLVRSAAIKGNTLQLTGDLNSTTVIDVFAPAAVTSVTWNGALVTVAQSDIGSLRGSVSFPSALNSVQVPALSTLTWKCADSLPELGPRFDDSKWVLASKTSTLRPQKPSAGKLVLQNILYSSE
;
A
#
# COMPACT_ATOMS: atom_id res chain seq x y z
N MET A 1 -12.57 -43.64 -10.42
CA MET A 1 -13.06 -42.42 -9.74
C MET A 1 -11.97 -41.36 -9.89
N ALA A 2 -11.96 -40.66 -11.03
CA ALA A 2 -10.94 -39.66 -11.35
C ALA A 2 -11.43 -38.31 -10.83
N LEU A 3 -10.72 -37.76 -9.85
CA LEU A 3 -10.95 -36.43 -9.31
C LEU A 3 -10.57 -35.41 -10.40
N LYS A 4 -11.55 -34.94 -11.18
CA LYS A 4 -11.39 -33.75 -12.04
C LYS A 4 -11.13 -32.55 -11.14
N LEU A 5 -9.88 -32.11 -11.06
CA LEU A 5 -9.54 -30.74 -10.67
C LEU A 5 -10.18 -29.80 -11.69
N HIS A 6 -11.35 -29.25 -11.36
CA HIS A 6 -12.06 -28.30 -12.20
C HIS A 6 -11.44 -26.91 -12.06
N ASN A 7 -10.70 -26.51 -13.10
CA ASN A 7 -10.20 -25.15 -13.31
C ASN A 7 -11.29 -24.32 -14.03
N ARG A 8 -11.62 -23.12 -13.52
CA ARG A 8 -12.55 -22.13 -14.15
C ARG A 8 -11.95 -21.43 -15.39
N TRP A 9 -11.20 -22.14 -16.21
CA TRP A 9 -10.25 -21.53 -17.16
C TRP A 9 -10.71 -21.47 -18.63
N TYR A 10 -11.65 -22.29 -19.10
CA TYR A 10 -11.72 -22.51 -20.55
C TYR A 10 -12.77 -21.77 -21.38
N GLU A 11 -13.80 -21.11 -20.82
CA GLU A 11 -14.83 -20.45 -21.67
C GLU A 11 -15.45 -19.18 -21.05
N LEU A 12 -14.69 -18.44 -20.22
CA LEU A 12 -15.16 -17.18 -19.61
C LEU A 12 -14.45 -15.92 -20.12
N GLY A 13 -13.38 -16.08 -20.90
CA GLY A 13 -12.71 -14.97 -21.60
C GLY A 13 -13.40 -14.65 -22.92
N GLN A 14 -13.50 -13.36 -23.29
CA GLN A 14 -13.87 -13.02 -24.66
C GLN A 14 -12.80 -13.58 -25.61
N TYR A 15 -13.18 -14.56 -26.44
CA TYR A 15 -12.36 -15.32 -27.39
C TYR A 15 -11.45 -14.50 -28.33
N ALA A 16 -11.61 -13.17 -28.40
CA ALA A 16 -10.90 -12.32 -29.35
C ALA A 16 -9.61 -11.66 -28.80
N TYR A 17 -9.30 -11.83 -27.50
CA TYR A 17 -8.05 -11.31 -26.93
C TYR A 17 -7.28 -12.44 -26.24
N PRO A 18 -6.18 -12.95 -26.82
CA PRO A 18 -5.31 -13.83 -26.09
C PRO A 18 -4.62 -13.02 -24.99
N HIS A 19 -4.54 -13.58 -23.79
CA HIS A 19 -3.31 -13.82 -23.05
C HIS A 19 -3.73 -14.26 -21.64
N ASP A 20 -3.48 -15.53 -21.34
CA ASP A 20 -3.76 -16.22 -20.07
C ASP A 20 -2.91 -15.72 -18.89
N ILE A 21 -2.50 -14.46 -18.91
CA ILE A 21 -1.55 -13.86 -17.99
C ILE A 21 -2.01 -12.45 -17.66
N PHE A 22 -2.65 -12.27 -16.49
CA PHE A 22 -3.03 -10.95 -15.99
C PHE A 22 -1.91 -10.33 -15.14
N GLU A 23 -0.76 -10.07 -15.74
CA GLU A 23 0.49 -9.70 -15.03
C GLU A 23 0.56 -8.26 -14.47
N LEU A 24 -0.42 -7.41 -14.74
CA LEU A 24 -0.37 -5.98 -14.34
C LEU A 24 -1.01 -5.68 -12.97
N ARG A 25 -1.04 -6.64 -12.05
CA ARG A 25 -1.75 -6.54 -10.76
C ARG A 25 -0.81 -6.38 -9.56
N ALA A 26 -1.34 -5.81 -8.47
CA ALA A 26 -0.63 -5.72 -7.19
C ALA A 26 -0.42 -7.10 -6.53
N ILE A 27 -1.37 -8.00 -6.77
CA ILE A 27 -1.34 -9.40 -6.38
C ILE A 27 -1.37 -10.21 -7.68
N ARG A 28 -0.36 -11.05 -7.90
CA ARG A 28 -0.26 -11.93 -9.06
C ARG A 28 -1.30 -13.04 -8.98
N GLU A 29 -1.44 -13.77 -10.08
CA GLU A 29 -2.38 -14.89 -10.19
C GLU A 29 -2.09 -16.02 -9.19
N ASP A 30 -0.80 -16.34 -8.99
CA ASP A 30 -0.33 -17.27 -7.95
C ASP A 30 -0.46 -16.71 -6.52
N ARG A 31 -1.01 -15.50 -6.38
CA ARG A 31 -1.22 -14.73 -5.16
C ARG A 31 0.03 -14.14 -4.54
N THR A 32 1.16 -14.16 -5.25
CA THR A 32 2.36 -13.44 -4.80
C THR A 32 2.18 -11.92 -4.93
N LEU A 33 2.76 -11.19 -4.00
CA LEU A 33 2.69 -9.73 -3.91
C LEU A 33 3.78 -9.11 -4.80
N THR A 34 3.43 -8.00 -5.48
CA THR A 34 4.37 -7.25 -6.32
C THR A 34 4.74 -5.90 -5.67
N PRO A 35 5.81 -5.22 -6.12
CA PRO A 35 6.14 -3.87 -5.64
C PRO A 35 5.01 -2.84 -5.81
N LYS A 36 4.03 -3.11 -6.69
CA LYS A 36 2.83 -2.26 -6.80
C LYS A 36 1.97 -2.33 -5.53
N LEU A 37 1.94 -3.48 -4.85
CA LEU A 37 1.23 -3.60 -3.56
C LEU A 37 1.88 -2.75 -2.48
N ASP A 38 3.22 -2.68 -2.45
CA ASP A 38 3.95 -1.85 -1.50
C ASP A 38 3.54 -0.37 -1.63
N GLU A 39 3.45 0.13 -2.88
CA GLU A 39 2.96 1.48 -3.16
C GLU A 39 1.49 1.66 -2.76
N LEU A 40 0.61 0.75 -3.18
CA LEU A 40 -0.81 0.81 -2.84
C LEU A 40 -1.05 0.74 -1.32
N LYS A 41 -0.21 0.01 -0.60
CA LYS A 41 -0.27 -0.10 0.86
C LYS A 41 0.04 1.24 1.53
N LEU A 42 1.06 1.97 1.07
CA LEU A 42 1.38 3.30 1.59
C LEU A 42 0.19 4.27 1.38
N GLN A 43 -0.37 4.29 0.18
CA GLN A 43 -1.54 5.14 -0.14
C GLN A 43 -2.78 4.74 0.66
N SER A 44 -3.04 3.43 0.80
CA SER A 44 -4.18 2.91 1.53
C SER A 44 -4.10 3.28 3.01
N TYR A 45 -2.96 3.07 3.66
CA TYR A 45 -2.79 3.45 5.06
C TYR A 45 -2.92 4.95 5.28
N PHE A 46 -2.41 5.76 4.36
CA PHE A 46 -2.57 7.21 4.42
C PHE A 46 -4.05 7.60 4.42
N LEU A 47 -4.84 7.07 3.48
CA LEU A 47 -6.27 7.36 3.39
C LEU A 47 -7.05 6.86 4.61
N HIS A 48 -6.72 5.67 5.12
CA HIS A 48 -7.37 5.12 6.33
C HIS A 48 -7.07 5.91 7.61
N SER A 49 -5.91 6.56 7.67
CA SER A 49 -5.49 7.40 8.79
C SER A 49 -5.85 8.89 8.63
N SER A 50 -6.43 9.27 7.47
CA SER A 50 -6.74 10.66 7.12
C SER A 50 -8.24 10.88 6.89
N PRO A 51 -9.10 10.72 7.92
CA PRO A 51 -10.55 10.87 7.74
C PRO A 51 -10.96 12.25 7.21
N ASP A 52 -10.16 13.29 7.51
CA ASP A 52 -10.35 14.63 6.96
C ASP A 52 -10.39 14.66 5.44
N TYR A 53 -9.66 13.77 4.77
CA TYR A 53 -9.63 13.68 3.31
C TYR A 53 -11.01 13.40 2.69
N LEU A 54 -11.93 12.79 3.44
CA LEU A 54 -13.31 12.55 2.97
C LEU A 54 -14.16 13.82 2.93
N LEU A 55 -13.75 14.87 3.66
CA LEU A 55 -14.51 16.11 3.82
C LEU A 55 -13.89 17.28 3.03
N VAL A 56 -12.85 17.02 2.24
CA VAL A 56 -12.11 18.10 1.59
C VAL A 56 -12.86 18.65 0.37
N GLY A 57 -12.84 19.98 0.23
CA GLY A 57 -13.13 20.68 -1.02
C GLY A 57 -11.84 21.06 -1.75
N ARG A 58 -11.89 21.15 -3.09
CA ARG A 58 -10.80 21.73 -3.88
C ARG A 58 -10.82 23.25 -3.73
N ILE A 59 -9.74 23.81 -3.18
CA ILE A 59 -9.58 25.27 -3.00
C ILE A 59 -8.98 25.91 -4.24
N GLY A 60 -8.01 25.25 -4.87
CA GLY A 60 -7.34 25.76 -6.04
C GLY A 60 -6.37 24.76 -6.62
N ASN A 61 -5.96 24.99 -7.87
CA ASN A 61 -5.01 24.15 -8.57
C ASN A 61 -4.31 24.94 -9.68
N GLY A 62 -3.07 24.57 -9.96
CA GLY A 62 -2.30 25.24 -11.01
C GLY A 62 -0.81 24.97 -10.96
N THR A 63 -0.11 25.69 -11.84
CA THR A 63 1.34 25.81 -11.95
C THR A 63 1.68 27.29 -12.22
N VAL A 64 2.96 27.65 -12.23
CA VAL A 64 3.41 28.99 -12.62
C VAL A 64 2.89 29.33 -14.02
N GLY A 65 2.12 30.42 -14.12
CA GLY A 65 1.53 30.89 -15.38
C GLY A 65 0.16 30.30 -15.74
N LEU A 66 -0.38 29.35 -14.96
CA LEU A 66 -1.71 28.77 -15.19
C LEU A 66 -2.38 28.32 -13.87
N GLY A 67 -3.46 29.00 -13.48
CA GLY A 67 -4.19 28.70 -12.24
C GLY A 67 -3.47 29.25 -10.99
N THR A 68 -3.63 28.60 -9.86
CA THR A 68 -2.96 29.01 -8.60
C THR A 68 -1.55 28.44 -8.54
N ALA A 69 -0.54 29.32 -8.55
CA ALA A 69 0.86 28.95 -8.46
C ALA A 69 1.28 28.71 -7.00
N TYR A 70 0.99 27.52 -6.47
CA TYR A 70 1.47 27.12 -5.14
C TYR A 70 2.97 26.81 -5.11
N SER A 71 3.55 26.37 -6.24
CA SER A 71 4.97 26.06 -6.36
C SER A 71 5.70 27.17 -7.11
N ASN A 72 6.99 27.38 -6.79
CA ASN A 72 7.86 28.29 -7.55
C ASN A 72 8.31 27.71 -8.91
N SER A 73 8.01 26.43 -9.18
CA SER A 73 8.43 25.74 -10.41
C SER A 73 7.26 25.60 -11.39
N LYS A 74 7.47 26.05 -12.64
CA LYS A 74 6.51 25.86 -13.75
C LYS A 74 6.28 24.40 -14.13
N ASP A 75 7.18 23.52 -13.70
CA ASP A 75 7.10 22.09 -14.00
C ASP A 75 6.27 21.32 -12.97
N ILE A 76 5.84 21.98 -11.89
CA ILE A 76 5.07 21.38 -10.79
C ILE A 76 3.62 21.87 -10.83
N TYR A 77 2.71 20.93 -11.02
CA TYR A 77 1.28 21.15 -10.87
C TYR A 77 0.83 20.76 -9.47
N THR A 78 0.16 21.68 -8.78
CA THR A 78 -0.35 21.44 -7.42
C THR A 78 -1.87 21.52 -7.41
N THR A 79 -2.52 20.59 -6.73
CA THR A 79 -3.94 20.69 -6.36
C THR A 79 -4.05 20.78 -4.86
N ARG A 80 -4.62 21.88 -4.34
CA ARG A 80 -4.88 22.07 -2.93
C ARG A 80 -6.30 21.69 -2.58
N LEU A 81 -6.41 20.82 -1.59
CA LEU A 81 -7.65 20.40 -0.97
C LEU A 81 -7.66 20.87 0.49
N ASN A 82 -8.82 21.23 1.03
CA ASN A 82 -8.98 21.66 2.42
C ASN A 82 -10.22 21.04 3.06
N SER A 83 -10.07 20.53 4.28
CA SER A 83 -11.19 20.14 5.14
C SER A 83 -11.65 21.38 5.92
N PRO A 84 -12.86 21.92 5.64
CA PRO A 84 -13.34 23.12 6.32
C PRO A 84 -13.60 22.90 7.82
N LEU A 85 -13.81 21.65 8.24
CA LEU A 85 -14.10 21.30 9.62
C LEU A 85 -12.86 21.35 10.53
N THR A 86 -11.72 20.84 10.05
CA THR A 86 -10.48 20.73 10.83
C THR A 86 -9.40 21.69 10.39
N GLY A 87 -9.55 22.32 9.22
CA GLY A 87 -8.54 23.16 8.60
C GLY A 87 -7.36 22.39 8.01
N ALA A 88 -7.41 21.05 8.00
CA ALA A 88 -6.40 20.20 7.36
C ALA A 88 -6.33 20.48 5.86
N ASN A 89 -5.12 20.64 5.32
CA ASN A 89 -4.91 20.79 3.88
C ASN A 89 -4.10 19.64 3.31
N PHE A 90 -4.41 19.29 2.06
CA PHE A 90 -3.71 18.28 1.27
C PHE A 90 -3.28 18.92 -0.05
N TYR A 91 -1.98 18.92 -0.30
CA TYR A 91 -1.37 19.44 -1.52
C TYR A 91 -0.89 18.26 -2.35
N VAL A 92 -1.68 17.89 -3.36
CA VAL A 92 -1.29 16.85 -4.32
C VAL A 92 -0.38 17.49 -5.36
N VAL A 93 0.91 17.18 -5.29
CA VAL A 93 1.93 17.72 -6.21
C VAL A 93 2.35 16.65 -7.21
N ARG A 94 2.48 17.04 -8.47
CA ARG A 94 2.95 16.19 -9.57
C ARG A 94 3.66 17.03 -10.63
N GLN A 95 4.42 16.39 -11.51
CA GLN A 95 4.90 17.05 -12.71
C GLN A 95 3.73 17.41 -13.63
N VAL A 96 3.85 18.54 -14.35
CA VAL A 96 2.83 18.99 -15.33
C VAL A 96 2.63 17.97 -16.46
N THR A 97 3.65 17.16 -16.77
CA THR A 97 3.64 16.08 -17.76
C THR A 97 4.22 14.79 -17.18
N ASN A 98 3.71 13.64 -17.62
CA ASN A 98 4.23 12.30 -17.28
C ASN A 98 5.37 11.83 -18.19
N THR A 99 5.71 12.63 -19.23
CA THR A 99 6.84 12.38 -20.13
C THR A 99 8.17 12.80 -19.51
N LYS A 100 8.15 13.74 -18.56
CA LYS A 100 9.34 14.14 -17.79
C LYS A 100 9.69 13.03 -16.81
N THR A 101 10.93 12.57 -16.88
CA THR A 101 11.47 11.50 -16.01
C THR A 101 12.62 11.97 -15.14
N THR A 102 13.01 13.25 -15.25
CA THR A 102 14.06 13.87 -14.44
C THR A 102 13.51 14.49 -13.17
N ASN A 103 14.37 14.62 -12.16
CA ASN A 103 14.02 15.28 -10.90
C ASN A 103 13.68 16.76 -11.13
N THR A 104 12.78 17.29 -10.30
CA THR A 104 12.41 18.70 -10.29
C THR A 104 12.42 19.20 -8.85
N ASP A 105 13.28 20.17 -8.58
CA ASP A 105 13.35 20.83 -7.29
C ASP A 105 12.40 22.02 -7.25
N PHE A 106 11.77 22.24 -6.12
CA PHE A 106 10.80 23.31 -5.94
C PHE A 106 10.62 23.67 -4.46
N THR A 107 9.98 24.80 -4.20
CA THR A 107 9.39 25.12 -2.89
C THR A 107 7.88 25.23 -3.05
N LEU A 108 7.15 25.03 -1.95
CA LEU A 108 5.70 25.06 -1.95
C LEU A 108 5.19 26.11 -0.97
N GLN A 109 4.31 26.98 -1.43
CA GLN A 109 3.57 27.93 -0.61
C GLN A 109 2.32 27.25 -0.07
N VAL A 110 2.24 27.10 1.25
CA VAL A 110 1.17 26.38 1.95
C VAL A 110 0.52 27.25 3.02
N ASP A 111 -0.74 26.97 3.34
CA ASP A 111 -1.44 27.65 4.41
C ASP A 111 -1.36 26.83 5.70
N THR A 112 -1.22 27.52 6.82
CA THR A 112 -1.19 26.91 8.16
C THR A 112 -2.12 27.67 9.10
N ALA A 113 -2.56 27.01 10.17
CA ALA A 113 -3.49 27.59 11.14
C ALA A 113 -2.91 28.80 11.90
N SER A 114 -1.58 28.97 11.90
CA SER A 114 -0.90 30.13 12.49
C SER A 114 -1.08 31.44 11.71
N GLY A 115 -1.77 31.42 10.57
CA GLY A 115 -2.04 32.58 9.73
C GLY A 115 -0.94 32.85 8.71
N GLY A 116 -1.35 33.15 7.48
CA GLY A 116 -0.45 33.47 6.36
C GLY A 116 0.07 32.26 5.59
N ALA A 117 0.44 32.51 4.34
CA ALA A 117 1.06 31.53 3.46
C ALA A 117 2.55 31.36 3.84
N LEU A 118 2.98 30.13 4.08
CA LEU A 118 4.33 29.73 4.44
C LEU A 118 4.99 29.02 3.26
N THR A 119 6.22 29.41 2.91
CA THR A 119 7.02 28.66 1.94
C THR A 119 7.73 27.51 2.66
N ILE A 120 7.55 26.29 2.18
CA ILE A 120 8.20 25.07 2.69
C ILE A 120 9.04 24.38 1.59
N PRO A 121 10.17 23.74 1.94
CA PRO A 121 10.78 23.73 3.28
C PRO A 121 11.32 25.11 3.66
N LYS A 122 11.52 25.38 4.95
CA LYS A 122 12.08 26.67 5.42
C LYS A 122 13.52 26.89 4.99
N SER A 123 14.23 25.81 4.65
CA SER A 123 15.57 25.83 4.08
C SER A 123 15.70 24.79 2.96
N GLY A 124 16.36 25.15 1.85
CA GLY A 124 16.55 24.27 0.71
C GLY A 124 15.30 24.14 -0.18
N SER A 125 15.10 22.95 -0.75
CA SER A 125 14.02 22.64 -1.68
C SER A 125 13.44 21.25 -1.44
N LEU A 126 12.18 21.07 -1.83
CA LEU A 126 11.58 19.78 -2.12
C LEU A 126 12.13 19.24 -3.44
N THR A 127 12.19 17.92 -3.57
CA THR A 127 12.47 17.25 -4.84
C THR A 127 11.30 16.35 -5.21
N LEU A 128 10.85 16.42 -6.46
CA LEU A 128 9.93 15.45 -7.06
C LEU A 128 10.68 14.66 -8.14
N ALA A 129 10.76 13.34 -7.99
CA ALA A 129 11.38 12.48 -8.99
C ALA A 129 10.48 12.33 -10.23
N GLY A 130 11.07 11.85 -11.33
CA GLY A 130 10.33 11.55 -12.54
C GLY A 130 9.18 10.58 -12.30
N ARG A 131 7.98 10.94 -12.75
CA ARG A 131 6.74 10.15 -12.54
C ARG A 131 6.38 9.92 -11.06
N GLU A 132 6.89 10.74 -10.15
CA GLU A 132 6.46 10.79 -8.76
C GLU A 132 5.29 11.78 -8.59
N SER A 133 4.42 11.50 -7.63
CA SER A 133 3.49 12.45 -7.04
C SER A 133 3.59 12.33 -5.53
N LYS A 134 3.33 13.43 -4.81
CA LYS A 134 3.33 13.45 -3.34
C LYS A 134 2.08 14.11 -2.82
N ILE A 135 1.66 13.70 -1.62
CA ILE A 135 0.65 14.43 -0.83
C ILE A 135 1.36 15.10 0.34
N ILE A 136 1.51 16.42 0.23
CA ILE A 136 2.05 17.27 1.30
C ILE A 136 0.88 17.73 2.17
N VAL A 137 1.04 17.71 3.50
CA VAL A 137 -0.05 18.02 4.43
C VAL A 137 0.27 19.23 5.30
N THR A 138 -0.76 20.01 5.63
CA THR A 138 -0.69 21.04 6.68
C THR A 138 -1.88 20.97 7.61
N ASN A 139 -1.72 21.44 8.85
CA ASN A 139 -2.72 21.34 9.92
C ASN A 139 -3.26 19.91 10.10
N TYR A 140 -2.40 18.91 9.91
CA TYR A 140 -2.82 17.51 9.86
C TYR A 140 -2.94 16.95 11.28
N PRO A 141 -4.15 16.59 11.75
CA PRO A 141 -4.32 15.99 13.07
C PRO A 141 -3.85 14.53 13.08
N PHE A 142 -3.19 14.12 14.17
CA PHE A 142 -2.84 12.74 14.43
C PHE A 142 -2.95 12.46 15.94
N GLY A 143 -3.94 11.66 16.32
CA GLY A 143 -4.31 11.45 17.72
C GLY A 143 -4.74 12.76 18.40
N SER A 144 -4.09 13.10 19.50
CA SER A 144 -4.25 14.38 20.19
C SER A 144 -3.29 15.48 19.71
N SER A 145 -2.46 15.16 18.71
CA SER A 145 -1.37 15.98 18.21
C SER A 145 -1.69 16.55 16.82
N LYS A 146 -0.93 17.56 16.39
CA LYS A 146 -1.10 18.20 15.09
C LYS A 146 0.22 18.50 14.43
N LEU A 147 0.32 18.22 13.14
CA LEU A 147 1.40 18.71 12.29
C LEU A 147 1.04 20.13 11.83
N GLN A 148 1.95 21.07 11.98
CA GLN A 148 1.85 22.35 11.28
C GLN A 148 1.97 22.10 9.77
N TYR A 149 2.98 21.32 9.37
CA TYR A 149 3.15 20.80 8.02
C TYR A 149 4.08 19.57 7.99
N SER A 150 4.02 18.81 6.91
CA SER A 150 5.00 17.76 6.59
C SER A 150 5.26 17.72 5.09
N THR A 151 6.53 17.86 4.71
CA THR A 151 6.97 17.57 3.33
C THR A 151 7.19 16.09 3.07
N ALA A 152 7.42 15.31 4.12
CA ALA A 152 7.36 13.85 4.06
C ALA A 152 5.90 13.40 3.88
N GLU A 153 5.69 12.34 3.11
CA GLU A 153 4.38 11.72 2.99
C GLU A 153 4.08 10.95 4.27
N ILE A 154 2.82 10.97 4.71
CA ILE A 154 2.38 10.24 5.90
C ILE A 154 1.96 8.84 5.46
N MET A 155 2.54 7.80 6.06
CA MET A 155 2.08 6.43 5.85
C MET A 155 0.84 6.15 6.71
N THR A 156 0.96 6.34 8.02
CA THR A 156 -0.11 6.06 8.98
C THR A 156 0.21 6.73 10.32
N TRP A 157 -0.76 6.73 11.23
CA TRP A 157 -0.52 7.01 12.64
C TRP A 157 -1.42 6.16 13.54
N THR A 158 -1.02 6.00 14.79
CA THR A 158 -1.78 5.33 15.85
C THR A 158 -1.31 5.82 17.22
N THR A 159 -2.09 5.61 18.27
CA THR A 159 -1.74 6.07 19.63
C THR A 159 -1.50 4.87 20.53
N PHE A 160 -0.29 4.77 21.08
CA PHE A 160 0.11 3.73 22.04
C PHE A 160 0.26 4.37 23.42
N ASP A 161 -0.50 3.93 24.42
CA ASP A 161 -0.36 4.43 25.80
C ASP A 161 -0.36 5.97 25.91
N LYS A 162 -1.27 6.62 25.18
CA LYS A 162 -1.37 8.09 25.04
C LYS A 162 -0.19 8.76 24.32
N VAL A 163 0.68 8.00 23.66
CA VAL A 163 1.75 8.50 22.79
C VAL A 163 1.30 8.41 21.33
N ASP A 164 1.07 9.56 20.72
CA ASP A 164 0.71 9.66 19.31
C ASP A 164 1.91 9.30 18.44
N THR A 165 1.84 8.16 17.77
CA THR A 165 2.90 7.59 16.93
C THR A 165 2.55 7.76 15.46
N LEU A 166 3.35 8.53 14.73
CA LEU A 166 3.18 8.79 13.30
C LEU A 166 4.35 8.20 12.50
N VAL A 167 4.04 7.59 11.35
CA VAL A 167 5.04 7.08 10.39
C VAL A 167 5.01 7.97 9.15
N ALA A 168 6.14 8.61 8.86
CA ALA A 168 6.35 9.43 7.67
C ALA A 168 7.48 8.86 6.81
N TYR A 169 7.42 9.10 5.51
CA TYR A 169 8.41 8.62 4.57
C TYR A 169 8.69 9.59 3.42
N ALA A 170 9.84 9.40 2.79
CA ALA A 170 10.18 10.03 1.51
C ALA A 170 10.96 9.07 0.62
N LEU A 171 10.99 9.35 -0.68
CA LEU A 171 11.82 8.58 -1.61
C LEU A 171 13.30 8.77 -1.24
N ALA A 172 14.08 7.69 -1.36
CA ALA A 172 15.49 7.70 -1.00
C ALA A 172 16.26 8.84 -1.69
N GLY A 173 17.09 9.55 -0.92
CA GLY A 173 17.87 10.70 -1.41
C GLY A 173 17.15 12.05 -1.35
N GLN A 174 15.85 12.08 -1.06
CA GLN A 174 15.10 13.33 -0.90
C GLN A 174 15.10 13.82 0.54
N THR A 175 15.20 15.14 0.71
CA THR A 175 15.13 15.79 2.02
C THR A 175 13.69 15.94 2.50
N VAL A 176 13.50 15.92 3.81
CA VAL A 176 12.21 16.14 4.47
C VAL A 176 12.33 17.24 5.52
N GLU A 177 11.21 17.88 5.82
CA GLU A 177 10.99 18.86 6.87
C GLU A 177 9.56 18.65 7.41
N ILE A 178 9.45 18.27 8.67
CA ILE A 178 8.21 17.99 9.39
C ILE A 178 8.14 18.91 10.59
N ALA A 179 7.11 19.73 10.66
CA ALA A 179 6.88 20.66 11.77
C ALA A 179 5.72 20.17 12.63
N VAL A 180 6.01 19.79 13.86
CA VAL A 180 5.04 19.26 14.83
C VAL A 180 4.72 20.31 15.88
N GLU A 181 3.44 20.62 16.06
CA GLU A 181 3.02 21.59 17.08
C GLU A 181 3.22 21.04 18.49
N ILE A 182 3.70 21.90 19.40
CA ILE A 182 3.88 21.61 20.81
C ILE A 182 3.30 22.73 21.68
N SER A 183 2.73 22.35 22.82
CA SER A 183 2.24 23.28 23.85
C SER A 183 3.30 23.67 24.87
N SER A 184 4.34 22.84 25.00
CA SER A 184 5.46 23.03 25.92
C SER A 184 6.69 22.31 25.38
N THR A 185 7.87 22.81 25.72
CA THR A 185 9.13 22.15 25.37
C THR A 185 9.30 20.85 26.15
N SER A 186 9.96 19.86 25.55
CA SER A 186 10.28 18.58 26.18
C SER A 186 11.60 18.06 25.59
N PRO A 187 12.38 17.28 26.34
CA PRO A 187 13.59 16.66 25.82
C PRO A 187 13.28 15.85 24.56
N ILE A 188 14.07 16.05 23.51
CA ILE A 188 14.00 15.24 22.29
C ILE A 188 14.96 14.06 22.43
N THR A 189 14.47 12.86 22.16
CA THR A 189 15.30 11.66 22.00
C THR A 189 15.23 11.17 20.56
N VAL A 190 16.39 10.94 19.95
CA VAL A 190 16.51 10.38 18.59
C VAL A 190 17.13 8.98 18.68
N LEU A 191 16.45 7.99 18.10
CA LEU A 191 16.81 6.58 18.09
C LEU A 191 16.97 6.05 16.65
N GLY A 192 17.70 4.95 16.49
CA GLY A 192 18.02 4.38 15.18
C GLY A 192 19.01 5.22 14.37
N SER A 193 18.70 5.38 13.08
CA SER A 193 19.50 6.18 12.14
C SER A 193 19.60 7.64 12.58
N ARG A 194 20.76 8.25 12.34
CA ARG A 194 21.06 9.66 12.65
C ARG A 194 20.96 10.58 11.43
N SER A 195 20.36 10.10 10.33
CA SER A 195 20.23 10.86 9.09
C SER A 195 19.18 11.99 9.16
N ILE A 196 18.39 12.01 10.24
CA ILE A 196 17.37 13.00 10.55
C ILE A 196 17.71 13.66 11.89
N THR A 197 17.57 14.98 11.95
CA THR A 197 17.74 15.79 13.15
C THR A 197 16.41 16.42 13.56
N ALA A 198 16.33 16.88 14.80
CA ALA A 198 15.16 17.56 15.32
C ALA A 198 15.58 18.75 16.18
N ILE A 199 14.93 19.89 15.97
CA ILE A 199 15.18 21.13 16.71
C ILE A 199 13.86 21.64 17.29
N THR A 200 13.93 22.19 18.50
CA THR A 200 12.75 22.75 19.19
C THR A 200 12.78 24.27 19.15
N THR A 201 11.64 24.85 18.80
CA THR A 201 11.32 26.26 19.05
C THR A 201 10.20 26.34 20.10
N SER A 202 9.76 27.54 20.49
CA SER A 202 8.76 27.71 21.56
C SER A 202 7.41 27.02 21.30
N LYS A 203 7.02 26.81 20.02
CA LYS A 203 5.71 26.24 19.64
C LYS A 203 5.79 25.05 18.69
N VAL A 204 6.96 24.74 18.14
CA VAL A 204 7.13 23.72 17.10
C VAL A 204 8.41 22.94 17.30
N VAL A 205 8.35 21.62 17.14
CA VAL A 205 9.52 20.76 16.87
C VAL A 205 9.63 20.55 15.37
N THR A 206 10.74 21.00 14.79
CA THR A 206 11.04 20.81 13.36
C THR A 206 12.00 19.63 13.22
N ILE A 207 11.60 18.63 12.45
CA ILE A 207 12.36 17.42 12.13
C ILE A 207 12.79 17.51 10.67
N SER A 208 14.08 17.36 10.38
CA SER A 208 14.58 17.53 9.01
C SER A 208 15.79 16.67 8.70
N GLY A 209 16.01 16.38 7.42
CA GLY A 209 17.18 15.67 6.90
C GLY A 209 16.81 14.75 5.75
N THR A 210 17.67 13.79 5.43
CA THR A 210 17.44 12.82 4.35
C THR A 210 17.19 11.44 4.97
N PRO A 211 15.98 10.87 4.88
CA PRO A 211 15.68 9.57 5.49
C PRO A 211 16.55 8.45 4.91
N SER A 212 17.13 7.65 5.80
CA SER A 212 17.90 6.45 5.45
C SER A 212 17.76 5.43 6.58
N GLY A 213 17.05 4.33 6.33
CA GLY A 213 16.63 3.41 7.38
C GLY A 213 15.53 4.02 8.25
N ILE A 214 15.48 3.65 9.53
CA ILE A 214 14.48 4.17 10.48
C ILE A 214 15.15 5.15 11.44
N THR A 215 14.60 6.35 11.55
CA THR A 215 14.83 7.26 12.68
C THR A 215 13.54 7.40 13.49
N VAL A 216 13.63 7.24 14.81
CA VAL A 216 12.51 7.48 15.72
C VAL A 216 12.82 8.69 16.59
N ILE A 217 11.96 9.71 16.53
CA ILE A 217 12.06 10.94 17.31
C ILE A 217 10.95 10.94 18.35
N ASN A 218 11.30 10.92 19.63
CA ASN A 218 10.37 10.98 20.76
C ASN A 218 10.49 12.34 21.47
N PHE A 219 9.36 12.95 21.79
CA PHE A 219 9.28 14.18 22.59
C PHE A 219 7.87 14.35 23.16
N GLY A 220 7.76 14.65 24.45
CA GLY A 220 6.46 14.69 25.15
C GLY A 220 5.68 13.40 24.91
N SER A 221 4.39 13.53 24.56
CA SER A 221 3.51 12.41 24.21
C SER A 221 3.46 12.11 22.69
N LYS A 222 4.57 12.28 21.99
CA LYS A 222 4.66 12.11 20.52
C LYS A 222 5.86 11.25 20.14
N ARG A 223 5.65 10.41 19.13
CA ARG A 223 6.68 9.59 18.47
C ARG A 223 6.56 9.76 16.96
N ILE A 224 7.59 10.29 16.31
CA ILE A 224 7.64 10.44 14.86
C ILE A 224 8.67 9.45 14.31
N ILE A 225 8.22 8.50 13.52
CA ILE A 225 9.04 7.52 12.81
C ILE A 225 9.24 8.04 11.39
N VAL A 226 10.48 8.30 11.00
CA VAL A 226 10.82 8.78 9.65
C VAL A 226 11.67 7.72 8.96
N ALA A 227 11.31 7.35 7.74
CA ALA A 227 12.03 6.35 6.97
C ALA A 227 12.11 6.66 5.47
N ASP A 228 13.06 6.04 4.77
CA ASP A 228 13.01 6.00 3.31
C ASP A 228 11.83 5.12 2.84
N LYS A 229 11.33 5.38 1.63
CA LYS A 229 10.11 4.74 1.09
C LYS A 229 10.17 3.21 1.07
N LYS A 230 11.34 2.63 0.77
CA LYS A 230 11.53 1.17 0.75
C LYS A 230 11.46 0.60 2.17
N THR A 231 12.04 1.29 3.14
CA THR A 231 11.95 0.90 4.54
C THR A 231 10.52 1.06 5.08
N ALA A 232 9.82 2.14 4.71
CA ALA A 232 8.42 2.38 5.08
C ALA A 232 7.48 1.33 4.49
N SER A 233 7.69 0.90 3.24
CA SER A 233 6.85 -0.12 2.62
C SER A 233 6.97 -1.50 3.27
N ALA A 234 8.01 -1.75 4.07
CA ALA A 234 8.14 -2.97 4.86
C ALA A 234 7.30 -2.98 6.15
N PHE A 235 6.66 -1.87 6.51
CA PHE A 235 5.73 -1.82 7.63
C PHE A 235 4.35 -2.36 7.25
N TRP A 236 3.70 -2.94 8.26
CA TRP A 236 2.32 -3.37 8.29
C TRP A 236 1.66 -2.75 9.51
N ALA A 237 0.42 -2.31 9.36
CA ALA A 237 -0.40 -1.80 10.45
C ALA A 237 -1.65 -2.69 10.63
N PRO A 238 -1.50 -3.96 11.05
CA PRO A 238 -2.65 -4.82 11.29
C PRO A 238 -3.45 -4.28 12.47
N ARG A 239 -4.77 -4.32 12.33
CA ARG A 239 -5.68 -4.05 13.44
C ARG A 239 -5.53 -5.12 14.49
N VAL A 240 -5.62 -4.71 15.74
CA VAL A 240 -5.61 -5.59 16.89
C VAL A 240 -7.05 -5.95 17.22
N ALA A 241 -7.39 -7.23 17.08
CA ALA A 241 -8.59 -7.75 17.70
C ALA A 241 -8.42 -7.69 19.22
N VAL A 242 -9.25 -6.89 19.90
CA VAL A 242 -9.34 -6.87 21.36
C VAL A 242 -10.56 -7.69 21.76
N SER A 243 -10.43 -8.54 22.77
CA SER A 243 -11.56 -9.34 23.26
C SER A 243 -12.69 -8.41 23.71
N GLY A 244 -13.91 -8.62 23.20
CA GLY A 244 -15.08 -7.78 23.49
C GLY A 244 -15.25 -6.54 22.60
N THR A 245 -14.40 -6.34 21.59
CA THR A 245 -14.60 -5.28 20.59
C THR A 245 -14.87 -5.89 19.21
N ASP A 246 -16.09 -5.71 18.69
CA ASP A 246 -16.42 -6.00 17.29
C ASP A 246 -16.01 -4.80 16.42
N TYR A 247 -14.73 -4.68 16.10
CA TYR A 247 -14.33 -3.75 15.04
C TYR A 247 -14.63 -4.37 13.68
N ALA A 248 -15.45 -3.71 12.88
CA ALA A 248 -15.72 -4.12 11.51
C ALA A 248 -14.47 -3.89 10.65
N HIS A 249 -14.31 -4.70 9.59
CA HIS A 249 -13.19 -4.57 8.64
C HIS A 249 -13.05 -3.16 8.02
N TYR A 250 -14.13 -2.36 8.05
CA TYR A 250 -14.21 -1.02 7.46
C TYR A 250 -14.10 0.14 8.46
N ASP A 251 -13.91 -0.13 9.77
CA ASP A 251 -13.81 0.94 10.75
C ASP A 251 -12.62 1.86 10.42
N LEU A 252 -12.67 3.15 10.77
CA LEU A 252 -11.58 4.05 10.43
C LEU A 252 -10.32 3.73 11.28
N GLY A 253 -9.14 3.83 10.67
CA GLY A 253 -7.85 3.51 11.28
C GLY A 253 -7.54 4.20 12.63
N PRO A 254 -8.00 5.44 12.91
CA PRO A 254 -7.80 6.02 14.24
C PRO A 254 -8.78 5.52 15.31
N ARG A 255 -9.85 4.82 14.92
CA ARG A 255 -10.87 4.27 15.84
C ARG A 255 -10.63 2.81 16.20
N ALA A 256 -9.88 2.07 15.37
CA ALA A 256 -9.50 0.69 15.63
C ALA A 256 -8.04 0.61 16.07
N ALA A 257 -7.79 0.03 17.25
CA ALA A 257 -6.44 -0.19 17.74
C ALA A 257 -5.61 -0.98 16.71
N SER A 258 -4.39 -0.55 16.44
CA SER A 258 -3.47 -1.20 15.50
C SER A 258 -2.08 -1.26 16.13
N VAL A 259 -1.27 -2.22 15.69
CA VAL A 259 0.17 -2.26 16.00
C VAL A 259 0.96 -1.97 14.73
N LEU A 260 2.23 -1.56 14.85
CA LEU A 260 3.11 -1.43 13.70
C LEU A 260 4.10 -2.59 13.69
N VAL A 261 4.12 -3.36 12.61
CA VAL A 261 4.99 -4.52 12.44
C VAL A 261 5.81 -4.34 11.18
N LYS A 262 7.13 -4.38 11.28
CA LYS A 262 8.03 -4.34 10.13
C LYS A 262 8.79 -5.65 9.98
N GLY A 263 9.00 -6.08 8.73
CA GLY A 263 9.94 -7.14 8.40
C GLY A 263 9.36 -8.35 7.67
N PRO A 264 8.28 -8.97 8.17
CA PRO A 264 7.62 -10.08 7.48
C PRO A 264 7.10 -9.72 6.08
N TYR A 265 7.07 -10.72 5.20
CA TYR A 265 6.57 -10.58 3.83
C TYR A 265 5.12 -10.14 3.80
N LEU A 266 4.30 -10.70 4.70
CA LEU A 266 2.90 -10.32 4.89
C LEU A 266 2.52 -10.52 6.35
N VAL A 267 1.85 -9.53 6.95
CA VAL A 267 1.18 -9.70 8.24
C VAL A 267 -0.32 -9.69 7.99
N ARG A 268 -0.99 -10.82 8.28
CA ARG A 268 -2.41 -11.04 8.01
C ARG A 268 -3.29 -10.56 9.16
N SER A 269 -2.91 -10.84 10.40
CA SER A 269 -3.71 -10.45 11.57
C SER A 269 -2.86 -10.18 12.80
N ALA A 270 -3.44 -9.43 13.74
CA ALA A 270 -2.89 -9.19 15.07
C ALA A 270 -4.00 -9.34 16.13
N ALA A 271 -3.68 -9.94 17.27
CA ALA A 271 -4.55 -10.00 18.45
C ALA A 271 -3.70 -9.88 19.72
N ILE A 272 -4.24 -9.25 20.77
CA ILE A 272 -3.56 -9.19 22.07
C ILE A 272 -4.31 -10.07 23.06
N LYS A 273 -3.59 -11.01 23.68
CA LYS A 273 -4.09 -11.86 24.77
C LYS A 273 -3.16 -11.74 25.97
N GLY A 274 -3.63 -11.11 27.04
CA GLY A 274 -2.79 -10.74 28.18
C GLY A 274 -1.68 -9.79 27.73
N ASN A 275 -0.41 -10.17 27.96
CA ASN A 275 0.78 -9.42 27.55
C ASN A 275 1.39 -9.91 26.21
N THR A 276 0.72 -10.81 25.51
CA THR A 276 1.23 -11.45 24.29
C THR A 276 0.52 -10.92 23.05
N LEU A 277 1.29 -10.38 22.11
CA LEU A 277 0.83 -10.05 20.77
C LEU A 277 0.93 -11.27 19.85
N GLN A 278 -0.21 -11.75 19.39
CA GLN A 278 -0.34 -12.86 18.47
C GLN A 278 -0.43 -12.35 17.04
N LEU A 279 0.58 -12.64 16.23
CA LEU A 279 0.66 -12.30 14.82
C LEU A 279 0.46 -13.54 13.96
N THR A 280 -0.27 -13.39 12.86
CA THR A 280 -0.30 -14.39 11.78
C THR A 280 0.14 -13.77 10.47
N GLY A 281 0.76 -14.56 9.60
CA GLY A 281 1.25 -14.06 8.33
C GLY A 281 2.15 -15.02 7.59
N ASP A 282 2.82 -14.47 6.57
CA ASP A 282 3.64 -15.23 5.63
C ASP A 282 5.05 -14.66 5.61
N LEU A 283 5.99 -15.54 5.34
CA LEU A 283 7.40 -15.25 5.15
C LEU A 283 7.78 -15.72 3.76
N ASN A 284 8.69 -15.01 3.11
CA ASN A 284 9.38 -15.45 1.90
C ASN A 284 10.87 -15.74 2.16
N SER A 285 11.36 -15.40 3.35
CA SER A 285 12.71 -15.66 3.85
C SER A 285 12.74 -15.47 5.38
N THR A 286 13.80 -15.95 6.02
CA THR A 286 14.06 -15.64 7.43
C THR A 286 14.24 -14.14 7.57
N THR A 287 13.55 -13.52 8.52
CA THR A 287 13.52 -12.06 8.65
C THR A 287 13.61 -11.61 10.10
N VAL A 288 14.03 -10.36 10.27
CA VAL A 288 13.96 -9.64 11.54
C VAL A 288 12.58 -9.01 11.62
N ILE A 289 11.90 -9.20 12.75
CA ILE A 289 10.62 -8.56 13.04
C ILE A 289 10.81 -7.44 14.06
N ASP A 290 10.33 -6.26 13.74
CA ASP A 290 10.26 -5.10 14.63
C ASP A 290 8.80 -4.75 14.91
N VAL A 291 8.41 -4.67 16.18
CA VAL A 291 7.05 -4.40 16.61
C VAL A 291 6.99 -3.15 17.49
N PHE A 292 6.18 -2.17 17.09
CA PHE A 292 5.71 -1.10 17.99
C PHE A 292 4.28 -1.42 18.42
N ALA A 293 4.09 -1.54 19.73
CA ALA A 293 2.85 -1.93 20.38
C ALA A 293 2.72 -1.20 21.73
N PRO A 294 1.56 -1.25 22.40
CA PRO A 294 1.41 -0.77 23.76
C PRO A 294 2.40 -1.43 24.72
N ALA A 295 2.83 -0.72 25.76
CA ALA A 295 3.84 -1.14 26.73
C ALA A 295 3.45 -2.40 27.54
N ALA A 296 2.16 -2.69 27.64
CA ALA A 296 1.65 -3.92 28.24
C ALA A 296 2.02 -5.19 27.43
N VAL A 297 2.37 -5.04 26.14
CA VAL A 297 2.85 -6.14 25.31
C VAL A 297 4.33 -6.37 25.59
N THR A 298 4.66 -7.56 26.10
CA THR A 298 6.04 -7.96 26.41
C THR A 298 6.46 -9.24 25.68
N SER A 299 5.55 -9.88 24.96
CA SER A 299 5.81 -11.14 24.25
C SER A 299 5.12 -11.14 22.90
N VAL A 300 5.70 -11.83 21.92
CA VAL A 300 5.20 -11.91 20.55
C VAL A 300 5.16 -13.37 20.12
N THR A 301 4.08 -13.79 19.46
CA THR A 301 4.03 -15.09 18.75
C THR A 301 3.81 -14.85 17.27
N TRP A 302 4.43 -15.66 16.42
CA TRP A 302 4.24 -15.69 14.97
C TRP A 302 3.67 -17.03 14.55
N ASN A 303 2.49 -17.04 13.93
CA ASN A 303 1.79 -18.27 13.51
C ASN A 303 1.66 -19.30 14.66
N GLY A 304 1.42 -18.81 15.89
CA GLY A 304 1.29 -19.63 17.09
C GLY A 304 2.60 -20.01 17.79
N ALA A 305 3.76 -19.81 17.15
CA ALA A 305 5.07 -20.07 17.76
C ALA A 305 5.61 -18.84 18.49
N LEU A 306 6.22 -19.03 19.66
CA LEU A 306 6.84 -17.93 20.43
C LEU A 306 8.05 -17.35 19.67
N VAL A 307 8.14 -16.03 19.64
CA VAL A 307 9.30 -15.29 19.11
C VAL A 307 10.04 -14.67 20.28
N THR A 308 11.31 -15.04 20.45
CA THR A 308 12.19 -14.37 21.42
C THR A 308 12.42 -12.93 20.97
N VAL A 309 11.97 -11.98 21.78
CA VAL A 309 12.05 -10.55 21.49
C VAL A 309 12.79 -9.79 22.59
N ALA A 310 13.47 -8.71 22.21
CA ALA A 310 14.10 -7.76 23.11
C ALA A 310 13.87 -6.32 22.61
N GLN A 311 14.04 -5.32 23.47
CA GLN A 311 13.95 -3.94 23.03
C GLN A 311 15.11 -3.60 22.07
N SER A 312 14.79 -2.94 20.96
CA SER A 312 15.74 -2.58 19.92
C SER A 312 16.30 -1.16 20.08
N ASP A 313 17.28 -0.84 19.25
CA ASP A 313 17.87 0.47 19.06
C ASP A 313 16.90 1.55 18.53
N ILE A 314 15.74 1.15 18.00
CA ILE A 314 14.64 2.04 17.58
C ILE A 314 13.48 2.08 18.58
N GLY A 315 13.61 1.38 19.71
CA GLY A 315 12.57 1.31 20.75
C GLY A 315 11.39 0.38 20.42
N SER A 316 11.50 -0.47 19.40
CA SER A 316 10.57 -1.56 19.10
C SER A 316 10.91 -2.82 19.92
N LEU A 317 9.97 -3.78 19.99
CA LEU A 317 10.30 -5.17 20.30
C LEU A 317 10.85 -5.83 19.03
N ARG A 318 12.10 -6.29 19.08
CA ARG A 318 12.79 -6.93 17.96
C ARG A 318 13.06 -8.40 18.24
N GLY A 319 12.78 -9.24 17.26
CA GLY A 319 13.13 -10.66 17.25
C GLY A 319 13.47 -11.14 15.85
N SER A 320 13.64 -12.45 15.69
CA SER A 320 13.81 -13.09 14.38
C SER A 320 12.76 -14.18 14.20
N VAL A 321 12.22 -14.25 12.99
CA VAL A 321 11.28 -15.31 12.59
C VAL A 321 11.91 -16.09 11.44
N SER A 322 12.14 -17.38 11.66
CA SER A 322 12.80 -18.24 10.69
C SER A 322 11.83 -18.72 9.61
N PHE A 323 12.28 -18.68 8.36
CA PHE A 323 11.58 -19.36 7.29
C PHE A 323 11.72 -20.88 7.46
N PRO A 324 10.63 -21.65 7.30
CA PRO A 324 10.67 -23.10 7.48
C PRO A 324 11.67 -23.77 6.52
N SER A 325 12.70 -24.42 7.06
CA SER A 325 13.73 -25.09 6.26
C SER A 325 13.18 -26.19 5.34
N ALA A 326 12.06 -26.81 5.72
CA ALA A 326 11.37 -27.82 4.92
C ALA A 326 10.91 -27.30 3.54
N LEU A 327 10.75 -25.98 3.38
CA LEU A 327 10.37 -25.36 2.10
C LEU A 327 11.57 -25.07 1.18
N ASN A 328 12.80 -25.26 1.65
CA ASN A 328 14.00 -25.03 0.83
C ASN A 328 14.21 -26.12 -0.24
N SER A 329 13.51 -27.26 -0.13
CA SER A 329 13.74 -28.42 -1.00
C SER A 329 12.44 -29.05 -1.51
N VAL A 330 11.43 -28.23 -1.83
CA VAL A 330 10.17 -28.72 -2.41
C VAL A 330 10.46 -29.47 -3.71
N GLN A 331 10.16 -30.78 -3.73
CA GLN A 331 10.29 -31.61 -4.93
C GLN A 331 8.98 -31.61 -5.69
N VAL A 332 9.05 -31.33 -6.99
CA VAL A 332 7.93 -31.48 -7.92
C VAL A 332 8.25 -32.61 -8.89
N PRO A 333 7.26 -33.42 -9.30
CA PRO A 333 7.50 -34.50 -10.24
C PRO A 333 7.99 -33.94 -11.58
N ALA A 334 9.00 -34.58 -12.16
CA ALA A 334 9.40 -34.28 -13.52
C ALA A 334 8.30 -34.76 -14.48
N LEU A 335 7.61 -33.82 -15.13
CA LEU A 335 6.50 -34.16 -16.03
C LEU A 335 6.92 -35.13 -17.14
N SER A 336 8.18 -35.10 -17.58
CA SER A 336 8.74 -36.02 -18.58
C SER A 336 8.89 -37.47 -18.13
N THR A 337 8.98 -37.73 -16.82
CA THR A 337 9.13 -39.09 -16.27
C THR A 337 7.78 -39.73 -15.94
N LEU A 338 6.70 -38.97 -16.01
CA LEU A 338 5.35 -39.49 -15.79
C LEU A 338 4.93 -40.40 -16.95
N THR A 339 4.19 -41.45 -16.63
CA THR A 339 3.51 -42.26 -17.65
C THR A 339 2.30 -41.50 -18.18
N TRP A 340 2.48 -40.83 -19.31
CA TRP A 340 1.38 -40.17 -20.01
C TRP A 340 0.50 -41.20 -20.70
N LYS A 341 -0.82 -41.01 -20.60
CA LYS A 341 -1.80 -41.71 -21.43
C LYS A 341 -2.31 -40.72 -22.47
N CYS A 342 -2.26 -41.14 -23.73
CA CYS A 342 -2.83 -40.40 -24.83
C CYS A 342 -3.98 -41.20 -25.45
N ALA A 343 -4.88 -40.47 -26.09
CA ALA A 343 -5.89 -41.00 -26.98
C ALA A 343 -5.96 -40.06 -28.20
N ASP A 344 -6.35 -40.60 -29.35
CA ASP A 344 -6.64 -39.77 -30.51
C ASP A 344 -7.83 -38.84 -30.18
N SER A 345 -7.63 -37.53 -30.32
CA SER A 345 -8.65 -36.51 -30.08
C SER A 345 -9.18 -35.90 -31.38
N LEU A 346 -8.85 -36.51 -32.53
CA LEU A 346 -9.41 -36.20 -33.83
C LEU A 346 -9.82 -37.49 -34.59
N PRO A 347 -10.62 -38.39 -33.96
CA PRO A 347 -11.05 -39.63 -34.60
C PRO A 347 -11.89 -39.41 -35.87
N GLU A 348 -12.42 -38.19 -36.08
CA GLU A 348 -13.21 -37.75 -37.24
C GLU A 348 -12.52 -37.99 -38.59
N LEU A 349 -11.19 -38.08 -38.64
CA LEU A 349 -10.46 -38.34 -39.88
C LEU A 349 -10.46 -39.82 -40.30
N GLY A 350 -10.89 -40.73 -39.42
CA GLY A 350 -10.87 -42.16 -39.69
C GLY A 350 -11.99 -42.58 -40.65
N PRO A 351 -11.72 -43.49 -41.63
CA PRO A 351 -12.74 -43.94 -42.59
C PRO A 351 -13.88 -44.76 -41.96
N ARG A 352 -13.76 -45.09 -40.67
CA ARG A 352 -14.78 -45.81 -39.88
C ARG A 352 -15.42 -44.92 -38.81
N PHE A 353 -15.14 -43.62 -38.82
CA PHE A 353 -15.79 -42.70 -37.90
C PHE A 353 -17.28 -42.63 -38.22
N ASP A 354 -18.11 -42.78 -37.19
CA ASP A 354 -19.56 -42.70 -37.30
C ASP A 354 -20.03 -41.34 -36.79
N ASP A 355 -20.35 -40.44 -37.73
CA ASP A 355 -20.90 -39.11 -37.46
C ASP A 355 -22.43 -39.10 -37.40
N SER A 356 -23.12 -40.26 -37.38
CA SER A 356 -24.59 -40.34 -37.37
C SER A 356 -25.26 -39.63 -36.20
N LYS A 357 -24.51 -39.37 -35.12
CA LYS A 357 -24.96 -38.62 -33.94
C LYS A 357 -24.67 -37.12 -34.01
N TRP A 358 -24.00 -36.65 -35.05
CA TRP A 358 -23.71 -35.23 -35.22
C TRP A 358 -25.00 -34.45 -35.50
N VAL A 359 -25.01 -33.21 -35.04
CA VAL A 359 -26.12 -32.30 -35.35
C VAL A 359 -25.97 -31.89 -36.82
N LEU A 360 -26.96 -32.28 -37.64
CA LEU A 360 -27.01 -31.85 -39.03
C LEU A 360 -27.15 -30.31 -39.12
N ALA A 361 -26.20 -29.66 -39.77
CA ALA A 361 -26.24 -28.22 -40.02
C ALA A 361 -27.22 -27.87 -41.16
N SER A 362 -28.53 -28.07 -40.94
CA SER A 362 -29.58 -27.92 -41.97
C SER A 362 -30.29 -26.56 -41.95
N LYS A 363 -30.02 -25.69 -40.98
CA LYS A 363 -30.68 -24.38 -40.84
C LYS A 363 -30.32 -23.47 -42.02
N THR A 364 -31.31 -22.90 -42.68
CA THR A 364 -31.14 -21.94 -43.79
C THR A 364 -31.31 -20.48 -43.37
N SER A 365 -31.71 -20.23 -42.12
CA SER A 365 -31.90 -18.89 -41.56
C SER A 365 -31.41 -18.80 -40.11
N THR A 366 -31.14 -17.57 -39.67
CA THR A 366 -30.68 -17.26 -38.31
C THR A 366 -31.37 -16.00 -37.80
N LEU A 367 -31.63 -15.97 -36.48
CA LEU A 367 -32.15 -14.79 -35.78
C LEU A 367 -31.04 -13.79 -35.41
N ARG A 368 -29.77 -14.11 -35.72
CA ARG A 368 -28.64 -13.22 -35.47
C ARG A 368 -28.79 -11.92 -36.27
N PRO A 369 -28.66 -10.73 -35.63
CA PRO A 369 -28.63 -9.46 -36.35
C PRO A 369 -27.51 -9.40 -37.38
N GLN A 370 -26.34 -9.97 -37.05
CA GLN A 370 -25.24 -10.14 -37.99
C GLN A 370 -25.37 -11.48 -38.75
N LYS A 371 -25.95 -11.41 -39.94
CA LYS A 371 -26.17 -12.57 -40.82
C LYS A 371 -24.90 -12.92 -41.62
N PRO A 372 -24.71 -14.18 -42.02
CA PRO A 372 -23.68 -14.56 -42.99
C PRO A 372 -23.85 -13.78 -44.31
N SER A 373 -22.74 -13.35 -44.91
CA SER A 373 -22.74 -12.62 -46.18
C SER A 373 -22.92 -13.52 -47.41
N ALA A 374 -22.73 -14.84 -47.26
CA ALA A 374 -22.90 -15.85 -48.30
C ALA A 374 -23.15 -17.24 -47.70
N GLY A 375 -23.59 -18.20 -48.53
CA GLY A 375 -23.84 -19.60 -48.15
C GLY A 375 -25.33 -19.94 -48.01
N LYS A 376 -25.69 -21.20 -48.30
CA LYS A 376 -27.08 -21.70 -48.24
C LYS A 376 -27.49 -22.17 -46.83
N LEU A 377 -26.52 -22.58 -46.00
CA LEU A 377 -26.72 -23.15 -44.67
C LEU A 377 -26.00 -22.30 -43.60
N VAL A 378 -26.57 -22.26 -42.41
CA VAL A 378 -26.02 -21.55 -41.25
C VAL A 378 -25.06 -22.47 -40.51
N LEU A 379 -23.76 -22.15 -40.56
CA LEU A 379 -22.67 -22.90 -39.89
C LEU A 379 -22.17 -22.20 -38.61
N GLN A 380 -22.94 -21.28 -38.06
CA GLN A 380 -22.56 -20.56 -36.84
C GLN A 380 -22.88 -21.43 -35.61
N ASN A 381 -21.85 -21.85 -34.87
CA ASN A 381 -22.02 -22.49 -33.56
C ASN A 381 -22.14 -21.41 -32.46
N ILE A 382 -23.25 -21.36 -31.74
CA ILE A 382 -23.30 -20.79 -30.40
C ILE A 382 -24.29 -21.59 -29.54
N LEU A 383 -23.81 -22.09 -28.39
CA LEU A 383 -24.60 -22.46 -27.22
C LEU A 383 -24.92 -21.19 -26.43
N TYR A 384 -25.94 -20.44 -26.82
CA TYR A 384 -26.63 -19.56 -25.88
C TYR A 384 -27.88 -20.34 -25.49
N SER A 385 -27.94 -20.77 -24.22
CA SER A 385 -29.21 -21.19 -23.62
C SER A 385 -30.13 -19.97 -23.63
N SER A 386 -31.08 -19.95 -24.55
CA SER A 386 -32.33 -19.25 -24.29
C SER A 386 -33.20 -20.21 -23.52
N GLU A 387 -33.42 -19.93 -22.23
CA GLU A 387 -34.70 -20.28 -21.59
C GLU A 387 -35.88 -19.81 -22.46
#